data_AF-A0A2K6GFZ0-F1
#
_entry.id   AF-A0A2K6GFZ0-F1
#
_cell.length_a   1.000
_cell.length_b   1.000
_cell.length_c   1.000
_cell.angle_alpha   90.00
_cell.angle_beta   90.00
_cell.angle_gamma   90.00
#
_symmetry.space_group_name_H-M   'P 1'
#
loop_
_entity.id
_entity.type
_entity.pdbx_description
1 polymer ?
#
loop_
_entity_poly.entity_id
_entity_poly.type
_entity_poly.pdbx_seq_one_letter_code
_entity_poly.pdbx_strand_id
1 'polypeptide(L)'
;PTSLLHQKNIGRTETSVGLCDFPEINHGILHDEEKVLFPVYTGRFFYYSCAYNFVSPSKSFWTRITCTEEGWSPTPKCLRLCFFPFVENGHSASSGQTHVEGDIVQIVCDKGYSLQHNGSTITCAKSGWSTPPKCRPSSKQITCRNGQWSEPPKCLEACVISEEIMEKHNITFRWRESQKLYSQAGESVEFMCKSRYRATATSPPFRTKCQDGKLAYPSCEK
;
A
#
# COMPACT_ATOMS: atom_id res chain seq x y z
N PRO A 1 21.58 -52.75 -55.53
CA PRO A 1 22.86 -52.44 -54.83
C PRO A 1 23.49 -51.18 -55.44
N THR A 2 23.66 -50.04 -54.77
CA THR A 2 23.80 -49.74 -53.34
C THR A 2 23.58 -48.23 -53.20
N SER A 3 22.93 -47.78 -52.12
CA SER A 3 22.57 -46.40 -51.84
C SER A 3 23.78 -45.48 -51.65
N LEU A 4 23.67 -44.23 -52.13
CA LEU A 4 24.60 -43.14 -51.86
C LEU A 4 23.96 -42.08 -50.96
N LEU A 5 24.83 -41.54 -50.11
CA LEU A 5 24.89 -40.21 -49.49
C LEU A 5 24.25 -39.98 -48.11
N HIS A 6 25.21 -39.93 -47.17
CA HIS A 6 25.16 -39.31 -45.86
C HIS A 6 24.77 -37.83 -45.94
N GLN A 7 23.77 -37.45 -45.16
CA GLN A 7 23.75 -36.18 -44.45
C GLN A 7 23.42 -36.47 -43.00
N LYS A 8 24.37 -36.24 -42.10
CA LYS A 8 24.06 -36.09 -40.68
C LYS A 8 24.79 -34.85 -40.16
N ASN A 9 23.98 -33.81 -39.98
CA ASN A 9 24.33 -32.57 -39.30
C ASN A 9 25.08 -32.88 -38.01
N ILE A 10 26.30 -32.36 -37.90
CA ILE A 10 26.97 -32.19 -36.61
C ILE A 10 26.30 -30.98 -35.96
N GLY A 11 25.29 -31.26 -35.13
CA GLY A 11 24.68 -30.28 -34.25
C GLY A 11 25.75 -29.76 -33.29
N ARG A 12 26.07 -28.48 -33.42
CA ARG A 12 26.76 -27.71 -32.38
C ARG A 12 25.83 -27.69 -31.16
N THR A 13 26.19 -28.40 -30.10
CA THR A 13 25.56 -28.26 -28.80
C THR A 13 25.97 -26.90 -28.23
N GLU A 14 25.14 -25.87 -28.43
CA GLU A 14 25.18 -24.66 -27.62
C GLU A 14 24.81 -25.04 -26.20
N THR A 15 25.82 -25.24 -25.36
CA THR A 15 25.66 -25.23 -23.92
C THR A 15 25.32 -23.79 -23.54
N SER A 16 24.08 -23.52 -23.14
CA SER A 16 23.70 -22.22 -22.56
C SER A 16 24.50 -22.05 -21.27
N VAL A 17 25.60 -21.31 -21.36
CA VAL A 17 26.44 -21.02 -20.21
C VAL A 17 25.60 -20.20 -19.23
N GLY A 18 25.30 -20.75 -18.06
CA GLY A 18 24.69 -19.98 -16.97
C GLY A 18 25.66 -18.88 -16.52
N LEU A 19 25.27 -17.63 -16.79
CA LEU A 19 26.03 -16.44 -16.47
C LEU A 19 25.17 -15.55 -15.57
N CYS A 20 25.80 -14.88 -14.61
CA CYS A 20 25.14 -13.89 -13.77
C CYS A 20 25.77 -12.51 -13.96
N ASP A 21 24.91 -11.52 -14.25
CA ASP A 21 25.28 -10.12 -14.25
C ASP A 21 25.54 -9.60 -12.83
N PHE A 22 25.92 -8.31 -12.72
CA PHE A 22 26.07 -7.66 -11.43
C PHE A 22 24.77 -7.77 -10.61
N PRO A 23 24.82 -8.24 -9.36
CA PRO A 23 23.62 -8.44 -8.56
C PRO A 23 22.95 -7.10 -8.21
N GLU A 24 21.66 -6.97 -8.48
CA GLU A 24 20.88 -5.81 -8.06
C GLU A 24 20.54 -5.89 -6.57
N ILE A 25 21.23 -5.12 -5.74
CA ILE A 25 21.02 -5.09 -4.29
C ILE A 25 20.65 -3.69 -3.82
N ASN A 26 19.35 -3.39 -3.82
CA ASN A 26 18.85 -2.12 -3.28
C ASN A 26 19.21 -1.98 -1.79
N HIS A 27 19.91 -0.90 -1.44
CA HIS A 27 20.48 -0.69 -0.09
C HIS A 27 21.47 -1.79 0.34
N GLY A 28 22.12 -2.46 -0.61
CA GLY A 28 23.19 -3.41 -0.34
C GLY A 28 24.53 -2.96 -0.91
N ILE A 29 25.58 -3.54 -0.37
CA ILE A 29 26.97 -3.35 -0.78
C ILE A 29 27.51 -4.75 -1.07
N LEU A 30 27.91 -4.98 -2.32
CA LEU A 30 28.64 -6.18 -2.72
C LEU A 30 30.10 -5.99 -2.32
N HIS A 31 30.79 -7.08 -1.96
CA HIS A 31 32.20 -7.04 -1.56
C HIS A 31 33.05 -7.90 -2.48
N ASP A 32 34.33 -7.54 -2.61
CA ASP A 32 35.35 -8.20 -3.45
C ASP A 32 35.05 -8.18 -4.96
N GLU A 33 34.18 -7.29 -5.42
CA GLU A 33 33.74 -7.14 -6.80
C GLU A 33 34.71 -6.32 -7.67
N GLU A 34 35.48 -5.40 -7.07
CA GLU A 34 36.39 -4.48 -7.78
C GLU A 34 37.42 -5.20 -8.67
N LYS A 35 37.71 -6.46 -8.37
CA LYS A 35 38.68 -7.29 -9.09
C LYS A 35 38.01 -8.20 -10.14
N VAL A 36 36.71 -8.03 -10.38
CA VAL A 36 35.91 -8.95 -11.18
C VAL A 36 35.17 -8.24 -12.29
N LEU A 37 35.34 -8.75 -13.50
CA LEU A 37 34.54 -8.37 -14.66
C LEU A 37 33.25 -9.20 -14.66
N PHE A 38 32.11 -8.53 -14.75
CA PHE A 38 30.80 -9.15 -14.95
C PHE A 38 30.48 -9.23 -16.45
N PRO A 39 29.68 -10.22 -16.91
CA PRO A 39 29.03 -11.28 -16.11
C PRO A 39 29.98 -12.40 -15.66
N VAL A 40 29.60 -13.11 -14.59
CA VAL A 40 30.38 -14.23 -14.01
C VAL A 40 29.74 -15.58 -14.29
N TYR A 41 30.57 -16.63 -14.39
CA TYR A 41 30.10 -18.01 -14.57
C TYR A 41 29.44 -18.58 -13.31
N THR A 42 28.58 -19.58 -13.50
CA THR A 42 28.01 -20.38 -12.40
C THR A 42 29.09 -20.92 -11.44
N GLY A 43 28.73 -21.03 -10.17
CA GLY A 43 29.62 -21.44 -9.07
C GLY A 43 30.43 -20.30 -8.46
N ARG A 44 30.58 -19.15 -9.15
CA ARG A 44 31.14 -17.93 -8.54
C ARG A 44 30.25 -17.47 -7.38
N PHE A 45 30.85 -17.03 -6.28
CA PHE A 45 30.12 -16.48 -5.14
C PHE A 45 30.72 -15.16 -4.68
N PHE A 46 29.88 -14.36 -4.02
CA PHE A 46 30.25 -13.11 -3.38
C PHE A 46 29.57 -12.99 -2.02
N TYR A 47 30.06 -12.06 -1.20
CA TYR A 47 29.37 -11.63 0.00
C TYR A 47 28.78 -10.24 -0.21
N TYR A 48 27.58 -10.02 0.33
CA TYR A 48 27.01 -8.68 0.44
C TYR A 48 26.63 -8.36 1.88
N SER A 49 26.59 -7.08 2.18
CA SER A 49 26.03 -6.53 3.43
C SER A 49 24.95 -5.51 3.12
N CYS A 50 24.01 -5.32 4.04
CA CYS A 50 23.02 -4.26 3.90
C CYS A 50 23.54 -2.94 4.49
N ALA A 51 23.13 -1.84 3.88
CA ALA A 51 23.39 -0.50 4.38
C ALA A 51 22.76 -0.30 5.78
N TYR A 52 23.16 0.79 6.44
CA TYR A 52 22.56 1.17 7.72
C TYR A 52 21.03 1.14 7.63
N ASN A 53 20.37 0.69 8.70
CA ASN A 53 18.91 0.65 8.79
C ASN A 53 18.22 -0.37 7.85
N PHE A 54 18.98 -1.34 7.33
CA PHE A 54 18.49 -2.51 6.57
C PHE A 54 19.13 -3.81 7.07
N VAL A 55 18.52 -4.95 6.73
CA VAL A 55 18.98 -6.29 7.12
C VAL A 55 18.75 -7.30 6.01
N SER A 56 19.61 -8.31 5.90
CA SER A 56 19.38 -9.44 4.99
C SER A 56 18.27 -10.35 5.52
N PRO A 57 17.60 -11.15 4.66
CA PRO A 57 16.62 -12.15 5.09
C PRO A 57 17.18 -13.15 6.11
N SER A 58 18.48 -13.46 6.04
CA SER A 58 19.16 -14.35 6.99
C SER A 58 19.55 -13.66 8.30
N LYS A 59 19.32 -12.34 8.44
CA LYS A 59 19.74 -11.51 9.58
C LYS A 59 21.25 -11.52 9.85
N SER A 60 22.03 -11.98 8.87
CA SER A 60 23.49 -12.05 8.95
C SER A 60 24.11 -10.78 8.37
N PHE A 61 25.14 -10.25 9.02
CA PHE A 61 25.83 -9.04 8.56
C PHE A 61 26.47 -9.25 7.18
N TRP A 62 27.13 -10.40 6.98
CA TRP A 62 27.67 -10.85 5.70
C TRP A 62 26.80 -11.99 5.16
N THR A 63 26.25 -11.84 3.95
CA THR A 63 25.41 -12.85 3.32
C THR A 63 26.04 -13.31 2.00
N ARG A 64 26.29 -14.62 1.88
CA ARG A 64 26.84 -15.23 0.67
C ARG A 64 25.76 -15.38 -0.40
N ILE A 65 26.07 -15.01 -1.63
CA ILE A 65 25.29 -15.30 -2.83
C ILE A 65 26.14 -16.06 -3.84
N THR A 66 25.55 -17.06 -4.50
CA THR A 66 26.22 -17.90 -5.48
C THR A 66 25.50 -17.78 -6.81
N CYS A 67 26.24 -17.61 -7.90
CA CYS A 67 25.71 -17.64 -9.25
C CYS A 67 25.31 -19.09 -9.59
N THR A 68 24.04 -19.33 -9.84
CA THR A 68 23.49 -20.62 -10.29
C THR A 68 22.97 -20.48 -11.73
N GLU A 69 22.49 -21.57 -12.31
CA GLU A 69 21.86 -21.54 -13.64
C GLU A 69 20.58 -20.68 -13.67
N GLU A 70 19.96 -20.45 -12.51
CA GLU A 70 18.75 -19.64 -12.34
C GLU A 70 19.06 -18.19 -11.92
N GLY A 71 20.35 -17.82 -11.81
CA GLY A 71 20.82 -16.52 -11.34
C GLY A 71 21.37 -16.54 -9.90
N TRP A 72 21.35 -15.40 -9.23
CA TRP A 72 21.90 -15.29 -7.87
C TRP A 72 21.03 -15.99 -6.83
N SER A 73 21.64 -16.93 -6.09
CA SER A 73 20.97 -17.67 -5.01
C SER A 73 21.76 -17.60 -3.69
N PRO A 74 21.12 -17.23 -2.56
CA PRO A 74 19.77 -16.68 -2.49
C PRO A 74 19.69 -15.34 -3.23
N THR A 75 18.50 -14.96 -3.70
CA THR A 75 18.30 -13.65 -4.32
C THR A 75 18.65 -12.56 -3.31
N PRO A 76 19.64 -11.69 -3.59
CA PRO A 76 20.09 -10.69 -2.65
C PRO A 76 18.99 -9.66 -2.38
N LYS A 77 18.69 -9.41 -1.11
CA LYS A 77 17.66 -8.47 -0.67
C LYS A 77 18.08 -7.82 0.64
N CYS A 78 17.75 -6.56 0.80
CA CYS A 78 17.89 -5.83 2.05
C CYS A 78 16.51 -5.32 2.47
N LEU A 79 16.04 -5.79 3.62
CA LEU A 79 14.75 -5.45 4.21
C LEU A 79 14.91 -4.27 5.16
N ARG A 80 13.97 -3.32 5.14
CA ARG A 80 14.01 -2.15 6.03
C ARG A 80 13.96 -2.56 7.51
N LEU A 81 14.75 -1.90 8.36
CA LEU A 81 14.65 -1.97 9.81
C LEU A 81 13.98 -0.70 10.38
N CYS A 82 12.87 -0.84 11.08
CA CYS A 82 12.17 0.27 11.71
C CYS A 82 12.34 0.21 13.23
N PHE A 83 13.12 1.13 13.79
CA PHE A 83 13.17 1.33 15.25
C PHE A 83 11.85 1.94 15.74
N PHE A 84 11.28 1.36 16.79
CA PHE A 84 10.03 1.80 17.40
C PHE A 84 10.33 2.56 18.71
N PRO A 85 10.12 3.89 18.76
CA PRO A 85 10.40 4.68 19.95
C PRO A 85 9.31 4.49 21.03
N PHE A 86 9.54 5.06 22.22
CA PHE A 86 8.49 5.22 23.22
C PHE A 86 7.39 6.14 22.70
N VAL A 87 6.13 5.83 23.05
CA VAL A 87 4.95 6.57 22.60
C VAL A 87 4.52 7.54 23.70
N GLU A 88 4.51 8.84 23.42
CA GLU A 88 3.93 9.84 24.32
C GLU A 88 2.40 9.80 24.27
N ASN A 89 1.75 9.88 25.44
CA ASN A 89 0.28 9.78 25.58
C ASN A 89 -0.30 8.47 25.01
N GLY A 90 0.45 7.37 25.16
CA GLY A 90 0.06 6.03 24.77
C GLY A 90 1.05 4.97 25.23
N HIS A 91 0.78 3.72 24.89
CA HIS A 91 1.60 2.57 25.25
C HIS A 91 1.65 1.54 24.12
N SER A 92 2.80 0.86 24.00
CA SER A 92 3.00 -0.28 23.10
C SER A 92 4.07 -1.21 23.66
N ALA A 93 3.84 -2.52 23.55
CA ALA A 93 4.82 -3.54 23.91
C ALA A 93 6.08 -3.49 23.03
N SER A 94 6.00 -2.84 21.87
CA SER A 94 7.11 -2.67 20.93
C SER A 94 8.02 -1.47 21.25
N SER A 95 7.74 -0.73 22.32
CA SER A 95 8.56 0.43 22.71
C SER A 95 10.03 0.04 22.93
N GLY A 96 10.93 0.64 22.17
CA GLY A 96 12.37 0.36 22.19
C GLY A 96 12.82 -0.81 21.31
N GLN A 97 11.92 -1.45 20.56
CA GLN A 97 12.22 -2.59 19.70
C GLN A 97 12.50 -2.17 18.25
N THR A 98 13.23 -3.00 17.51
CA THR A 98 13.45 -2.82 16.07
C THR A 98 12.70 -3.89 15.31
N HIS A 99 11.95 -3.45 14.30
CA HIS A 99 11.08 -4.27 13.47
C HIS A 99 11.62 -4.42 12.05
N VAL A 100 11.30 -5.51 11.39
CA VAL A 100 11.68 -5.76 9.99
C VAL A 100 10.52 -5.35 9.08
N GLU A 101 10.83 -4.98 7.84
CA GLU A 101 9.85 -4.71 6.80
C GLU A 101 8.75 -5.78 6.74
N GLY A 102 7.50 -5.34 6.77
CA GLY A 102 6.31 -6.18 6.83
C GLY A 102 5.71 -6.33 8.23
N ASP A 103 6.48 -6.06 9.29
CA ASP A 103 5.99 -6.13 10.67
C ASP A 103 4.88 -5.10 10.93
N ILE A 104 3.89 -5.50 11.74
CA ILE A 104 2.78 -4.66 12.17
C ILE A 104 2.82 -4.54 13.69
N VAL A 105 2.78 -3.30 14.18
CA VAL A 105 2.83 -2.98 15.60
C VAL A 105 1.52 -2.35 16.04
N GLN A 106 1.00 -2.81 17.18
CA GLN A 106 -0.18 -2.23 17.84
C GLN A 106 0.25 -1.10 18.78
N ILE A 107 -0.55 -0.04 18.81
CA ILE A 107 -0.37 1.13 19.66
C ILE A 107 -1.71 1.42 20.33
N VAL A 108 -1.68 1.58 21.64
CA VAL A 108 -2.86 1.95 22.42
C VAL A 108 -2.64 3.38 22.93
N CYS A 109 -3.48 4.31 22.49
CA CYS A 109 -3.40 5.70 22.95
C CYS A 109 -4.16 5.89 24.27
N ASP A 110 -3.66 6.82 25.08
CA ASP A 110 -4.31 7.19 26.32
C ASP A 110 -5.64 7.92 26.05
N LYS A 111 -6.48 8.03 27.08
CA LYS A 111 -7.80 8.66 26.96
C LYS A 111 -7.65 10.11 26.45
N GLY A 112 -8.36 10.41 25.36
CA GLY A 112 -8.33 11.72 24.70
C GLY A 112 -7.30 11.87 23.61
N TYR A 113 -6.56 10.80 23.30
CA TYR A 113 -5.62 10.75 22.20
C TYR A 113 -6.01 9.65 21.21
N SER A 114 -5.59 9.81 19.97
CA SER A 114 -5.79 8.84 18.90
C SER A 114 -4.62 8.88 17.92
N LEU A 115 -4.33 7.74 17.30
CA LEU A 115 -3.45 7.71 16.13
C LEU A 115 -4.10 8.40 14.94
N GLN A 116 -3.26 8.79 14.00
CA GLN A 116 -3.71 9.35 12.74
C GLN A 116 -4.70 8.38 12.06
N HIS A 117 -5.80 8.92 11.51
CA HIS A 117 -6.86 8.14 10.86
C HIS A 117 -7.62 7.14 11.75
N ASN A 118 -7.60 7.30 13.08
CA ASN A 118 -8.30 6.41 14.04
C ASN A 118 -7.86 4.93 13.97
N GLY A 119 -6.65 4.65 13.45
CA GLY A 119 -6.08 3.31 13.48
C GLY A 119 -5.60 2.92 14.89
N SER A 120 -5.23 1.65 15.05
CA SER A 120 -4.51 1.15 16.24
C SER A 120 -3.16 0.51 15.87
N THR A 121 -2.83 0.45 14.57
CA THR A 121 -1.64 -0.23 14.06
C THR A 121 -0.83 0.65 13.14
N ILE A 122 0.47 0.37 13.12
CA ILE A 122 1.40 0.89 12.10
C ILE A 122 2.24 -0.24 11.54
N THR A 123 2.74 -0.07 10.31
CA THR A 123 3.48 -1.10 9.58
C THR A 123 4.87 -0.60 9.26
N CYS A 124 5.90 -1.44 9.43
CA CYS A 124 7.24 -1.15 8.92
C CYS A 124 7.24 -1.39 7.41
N ALA A 125 7.16 -0.32 6.63
CA ALA A 125 7.20 -0.38 5.17
C ALA A 125 8.63 -0.17 4.66
N LYS A 126 8.83 -0.31 3.34
CA LYS A 126 10.11 -0.06 2.65
C LYS A 126 10.70 1.32 2.95
N SER A 127 9.85 2.33 3.13
CA SER A 127 10.24 3.71 3.45
C SER A 127 10.35 4.00 4.97
N GLY A 128 10.04 3.04 5.84
CA GLY A 128 9.93 3.23 7.29
C GLY A 128 8.49 3.02 7.79
N TRP A 129 8.19 3.53 8.98
CA TRP A 129 6.84 3.40 9.56
C TRP A 129 5.76 4.06 8.70
N SER A 130 4.65 3.37 8.48
CA SER A 130 3.52 3.83 7.67
C SER A 130 2.91 5.15 8.18
N THR A 131 2.88 5.33 9.49
CA THR A 131 2.61 6.62 10.15
C THR A 131 3.53 6.79 11.34
N PRO A 132 3.85 8.03 11.76
CA PRO A 132 4.65 8.25 12.96
C PRO A 132 3.97 7.63 14.20
N PRO A 133 4.70 6.88 15.05
CA PRO A 133 4.18 6.28 16.28
C PRO A 133 3.93 7.34 17.35
N LYS A 134 2.93 8.21 17.12
CA LYS A 134 2.58 9.34 17.99
C LYS A 134 1.07 9.42 18.17
N CYS A 135 0.64 9.40 19.42
CA CYS A 135 -0.74 9.67 19.80
C CYS A 135 -0.98 11.19 19.82
N ARG A 136 -1.95 11.66 19.04
CA ARG A 136 -2.33 13.08 18.98
C ARG A 136 -3.66 13.31 19.70
N PRO A 137 -3.92 14.51 20.24
CA PRO A 137 -5.23 14.83 20.81
C PRO A 137 -6.34 14.47 19.82
N SER A 138 -7.30 13.67 20.28
CA SER A 138 -8.44 13.28 19.48
C SER A 138 -9.36 14.49 19.32
N SER A 139 -9.63 14.90 18.08
CA SER A 139 -10.55 16.01 17.80
C SER A 139 -12.00 15.73 18.23
N LYS A 140 -12.31 14.48 18.60
CA LYS A 140 -13.62 14.07 19.13
C LYS A 140 -13.77 14.30 20.64
N GLN A 141 -12.69 14.61 21.36
CA GLN A 141 -12.73 14.84 22.79
C GLN A 141 -12.39 16.29 23.14
N ILE A 142 -13.31 16.94 23.86
CA ILE A 142 -13.12 18.30 24.36
C ILE A 142 -12.39 18.23 25.70
N THR A 143 -11.30 19.00 25.85
CA THR A 143 -10.49 19.05 27.08
C THR A 143 -10.39 20.49 27.59
N CYS A 144 -10.39 20.67 28.93
CA CYS A 144 -10.16 21.96 29.56
C CYS A 144 -8.70 22.03 30.04
N ARG A 145 -7.95 23.04 29.59
CA ARG A 145 -6.57 23.29 30.01
C ARG A 145 -6.45 24.77 30.40
N ASN A 146 -6.03 25.05 31.64
CA ASN A 146 -5.87 26.41 32.17
C ASN A 146 -7.11 27.31 31.99
N GLY A 147 -8.31 26.73 32.13
CA GLY A 147 -9.57 27.46 31.96
C GLY A 147 -10.00 27.67 30.50
N GLN A 148 -9.23 27.18 29.51
CA GLN A 148 -9.59 27.22 28.10
C GLN A 148 -9.98 25.84 27.58
N TRP A 149 -11.14 25.74 26.93
CA TRP A 149 -11.60 24.52 26.28
C TRP A 149 -10.93 24.35 24.90
N SER A 150 -10.60 23.11 24.54
CA SER A 150 -10.18 22.78 23.18
C SER A 150 -11.34 22.94 22.19
N GLU A 151 -11.02 23.14 20.91
CA GLU A 151 -12.04 23.29 19.87
C GLU A 151 -12.98 22.07 19.81
N PRO A 152 -14.31 22.30 19.78
CA PRO A 152 -15.27 21.20 19.69
C PRO A 152 -15.28 20.56 18.29
N PRO A 153 -15.54 19.24 18.18
CA PRO A 153 -15.72 18.60 16.89
C PRO A 153 -16.93 19.18 16.15
N LYS A 154 -16.84 19.31 14.82
CA LYS A 154 -17.97 19.63 13.95
C LYS A 154 -18.73 18.36 13.58
N CYS A 155 -20.05 18.37 13.77
CA CYS A 155 -20.94 17.35 13.20
C CYS A 155 -21.23 17.70 11.74
N LEU A 156 -21.06 16.73 10.84
CA LEU A 156 -21.48 16.87 9.45
C LEU A 156 -22.90 16.35 9.28
N GLU A 157 -23.71 17.07 8.51
CA GLU A 157 -25.09 16.67 8.26
C GLU A 157 -25.16 15.49 7.27
N ALA A 158 -26.07 14.55 7.53
CA ALA A 158 -26.41 13.48 6.60
C ALA A 158 -27.32 14.02 5.49
N CYS A 159 -27.26 13.43 4.30
CA CYS A 159 -28.10 13.81 3.18
C CYS A 159 -29.40 13.03 3.23
N VAL A 160 -30.52 13.75 3.16
CA VAL A 160 -31.84 13.16 2.95
C VAL A 160 -32.05 13.02 1.45
N ILE A 161 -32.21 11.79 0.97
CA ILE A 161 -32.45 11.52 -0.44
C ILE A 161 -33.95 11.65 -0.71
N SER A 162 -34.38 12.82 -1.18
CA SER A 162 -35.79 13.09 -1.49
C SER A 162 -36.27 12.37 -2.74
N GLU A 163 -37.31 11.54 -2.59
CA GLU A 163 -38.03 10.90 -3.69
C GLU A 163 -38.63 11.94 -4.65
N GLU A 164 -39.11 13.07 -4.15
CA GLU A 164 -39.64 14.17 -4.96
C GLU A 164 -38.59 14.74 -5.92
N ILE A 165 -37.35 14.93 -5.45
CA ILE A 165 -36.24 15.39 -6.29
C ILE A 165 -35.90 14.33 -7.33
N MET A 166 -35.90 13.05 -6.95
CA MET A 166 -35.64 11.95 -7.89
C MET A 166 -36.69 11.86 -8.99
N GLU A 167 -37.97 12.03 -8.66
CA GLU A 167 -39.06 12.11 -9.63
C GLU A 167 -38.87 13.28 -10.59
N LYS A 168 -38.62 14.48 -10.06
CA LYS A 168 -38.39 15.69 -10.86
C LYS A 168 -37.21 15.55 -11.83
N HIS A 169 -36.16 14.84 -11.41
CA HIS A 169 -34.94 14.64 -12.19
C HIS A 169 -34.99 13.39 -13.09
N ASN A 170 -36.11 12.65 -13.11
CA ASN A 170 -36.31 11.40 -13.87
C ASN A 170 -35.26 10.31 -13.57
N ILE A 171 -34.86 10.17 -12.31
CA ILE A 171 -33.85 9.21 -11.84
C ILE A 171 -34.42 8.24 -10.82
N THR A 172 -33.72 7.11 -10.63
CA THR A 172 -34.00 6.11 -9.60
C THR A 172 -32.68 5.57 -9.04
N PHE A 173 -32.72 4.89 -7.88
CA PHE A 173 -31.53 4.23 -7.35
C PHE A 173 -31.04 3.14 -8.31
N ARG A 174 -29.72 2.99 -8.43
CA ARG A 174 -29.13 1.95 -9.27
C ARG A 174 -29.38 0.53 -8.73
N TRP A 175 -29.38 0.38 -7.40
CA TRP A 175 -29.52 -0.91 -6.72
C TRP A 175 -30.59 -0.85 -5.64
N ARG A 176 -31.38 -1.92 -5.45
CA ARG A 176 -32.45 -1.98 -4.43
C ARG A 176 -31.91 -1.84 -3.00
N GLU A 177 -30.72 -2.39 -2.75
CA GLU A 177 -30.01 -2.27 -1.46
C GLU A 177 -29.53 -0.83 -1.18
N SER A 178 -29.51 0.03 -2.21
CA SER A 178 -29.14 1.45 -2.11
C SER A 178 -30.33 2.38 -1.85
N GLN A 179 -31.55 1.87 -1.69
CA GLN A 179 -32.76 2.66 -1.38
C GLN A 179 -32.76 3.25 0.05
N LYS A 180 -31.58 3.54 0.61
CA LYS A 180 -31.48 4.24 1.88
C LYS A 180 -31.95 5.68 1.66
N LEU A 181 -33.00 6.10 2.37
CA LEU A 181 -33.50 7.48 2.34
C LEU A 181 -32.52 8.48 2.98
N TYR A 182 -31.54 7.99 3.75
CA TYR A 182 -30.51 8.78 4.39
C TYR A 182 -29.13 8.25 4.01
N SER A 183 -28.23 9.15 3.62
CA SER A 183 -26.83 8.84 3.33
C SER A 183 -25.93 9.64 4.27
N GLN A 184 -25.03 8.95 4.98
CA GLN A 184 -24.08 9.61 5.88
C GLN A 184 -23.08 10.46 5.08
N ALA A 185 -22.55 11.51 5.69
CA ALA A 185 -21.53 12.34 5.07
C ALA A 185 -20.32 11.48 4.64
N GLY A 186 -19.94 11.57 3.37
CA GLY A 186 -18.87 10.78 2.73
C GLY A 186 -19.33 9.48 2.07
N GLU A 187 -20.53 8.97 2.38
CA GLU A 187 -21.10 7.83 1.67
C GLU A 187 -21.44 8.20 0.22
N SER A 188 -21.31 7.22 -0.67
CA SER A 188 -21.64 7.37 -2.09
C SER A 188 -23.02 6.81 -2.37
N VAL A 189 -23.81 7.56 -3.13
CA VAL A 189 -25.13 7.18 -3.62
C VAL A 189 -25.04 7.07 -5.14
N GLU A 190 -25.61 6.01 -5.69
CA GLU A 190 -25.59 5.77 -7.12
C GLU A 190 -27.00 5.69 -7.69
N PHE A 191 -27.23 6.51 -8.71
CA PHE A 191 -28.48 6.64 -9.43
C PHE A 191 -28.38 6.08 -10.85
N MET A 192 -29.52 5.90 -11.49
CA MET A 192 -29.66 5.64 -12.91
C MET A 192 -30.88 6.41 -13.46
N CYS A 193 -30.92 6.67 -14.76
CA CYS A 193 -32.11 7.24 -15.39
C CYS A 193 -33.29 6.24 -15.34
N LYS A 194 -34.50 6.77 -15.18
CA LYS A 194 -35.73 5.99 -15.37
C LYS A 194 -35.85 5.53 -16.82
N SER A 195 -36.65 4.47 -17.03
CA SER A 195 -36.91 3.94 -18.37
C SER A 195 -37.42 5.03 -19.32
N ARG A 196 -36.83 5.08 -20.52
CA ARG A 196 -37.07 6.10 -21.57
C ARG A 196 -36.47 7.49 -21.33
N TYR A 197 -35.61 7.64 -20.33
CA TYR A 197 -34.82 8.87 -20.13
C TYR A 197 -33.33 8.59 -20.29
N ARG A 198 -32.56 9.61 -20.67
CA ARG A 198 -31.11 9.58 -20.86
C ARG A 198 -30.45 10.72 -20.10
N ALA A 199 -29.18 10.52 -19.73
CA ALA A 199 -28.40 11.50 -19.01
C ALA A 199 -28.25 12.80 -19.83
N THR A 200 -28.46 13.94 -19.19
CA THR A 200 -28.21 15.25 -19.79
C THR A 200 -26.71 15.55 -19.80
N ALA A 201 -26.24 16.31 -20.80
CA ALA A 201 -24.83 16.65 -20.93
C ALA A 201 -24.30 17.50 -19.75
N THR A 202 -25.17 18.26 -19.09
CA THR A 202 -24.87 19.08 -17.91
C THR A 202 -25.15 18.37 -16.59
N SER A 203 -25.54 17.09 -16.63
CA SER A 203 -25.85 16.33 -15.41
C SER A 203 -24.62 16.18 -14.53
N PRO A 204 -24.76 16.36 -13.20
CA PRO A 204 -23.80 15.82 -12.25
C PRO A 204 -23.57 14.31 -12.43
N PRO A 205 -22.46 13.76 -11.90
CA PRO A 205 -22.18 12.33 -11.94
C PRO A 205 -23.28 11.51 -11.27
N PHE A 206 -23.65 10.38 -11.89
CA PHE A 206 -24.66 9.47 -11.36
C PHE A 206 -24.23 8.75 -10.08
N ARG A 207 -22.93 8.72 -9.80
CA ARG A 207 -22.36 8.31 -8.52
C ARG A 207 -21.85 9.56 -7.80
N THR A 208 -22.56 9.97 -6.77
CA THR A 208 -22.29 11.21 -6.02
C THR A 208 -22.05 10.90 -4.55
N LYS A 209 -21.39 11.80 -3.83
CA LYS A 209 -21.14 11.66 -2.38
C LYS A 209 -21.95 12.66 -1.60
N CYS A 210 -22.48 12.25 -0.46
CA CYS A 210 -23.07 13.19 0.49
C CYS A 210 -21.97 14.05 1.12
N GLN A 211 -22.12 15.38 1.07
CA GLN A 211 -21.18 16.33 1.65
C GLN A 211 -21.92 17.33 2.53
N ASP A 212 -21.90 17.12 3.84
CA ASP A 212 -22.47 18.04 4.85
C ASP A 212 -23.92 18.46 4.51
N GLY A 213 -24.81 17.46 4.40
CA GLY A 213 -26.23 17.65 4.06
C GLY A 213 -26.52 17.89 2.58
N LYS A 214 -25.49 18.10 1.75
CA LYS A 214 -25.64 18.39 0.32
C LYS A 214 -25.34 17.17 -0.54
N LEU A 215 -26.30 16.82 -1.39
CA LEU A 215 -26.18 15.77 -2.40
C LEU A 215 -26.45 16.37 -3.79
N ALA A 216 -25.50 16.24 -4.71
CA ALA A 216 -25.68 16.70 -6.08
C ALA A 216 -26.45 15.64 -6.87
N TYR A 217 -27.70 15.92 -7.22
CA TYR A 217 -28.56 15.01 -7.97
C TYR A 217 -28.27 15.06 -9.47
N PRO A 218 -28.07 13.90 -10.14
CA PRO A 218 -28.02 13.84 -11.60
C PRO A 218 -29.39 14.16 -12.22
N SER A 219 -29.43 14.43 -13.53
CA SER A 219 -30.66 14.77 -14.24
C SER A 219 -30.77 14.04 -15.58
N CYS A 220 -31.96 13.51 -15.86
CA CYS A 220 -32.26 12.84 -17.11
C CYS A 220 -33.43 13.48 -17.87
N GLU A 221 -33.32 13.49 -19.19
CA GLU A 221 -34.32 14.01 -20.14
C GLU A 221 -34.70 12.94 -21.17
N LYS A 222 -35.83 13.12 -21.84
CA LYS A 222 -36.46 12.11 -22.70
C LYS A 222 -35.80 11.99 -24.07
#